data_AF-A0A523J8K7-F1
#
_entry.id   AF-A0A523J8K7-F1
#
_cell.length_a   1.000
_cell.length_b   1.000
_cell.length_c   1.000
_cell.angle_alpha   90.00
_cell.angle_beta   90.00
_cell.angle_gamma   90.00
#
_symmetry.space_group_name_H-M   'P 1'
#
loop_
_entity.id
_entity.type
_entity.pdbx_description
1 polymer ?
#
loop_
_entity_poly.entity_id
_entity_poly.type
_entity_poly.pdbx_seq_one_letter_code
_entity_poly.pdbx_strand_id
1 'polypeptide(L)'
;MVKSQLKLILVILIPLNLISAEIDQYPFMFENQRDASKAINYKFNSMFKKYVESINKKLIKRRRCSQVVLEAAAKLQKGVESKIGRWIRVTNKVDQRPRAINGKGENYYKESIYYDPKVPDIWPWTILKQLTPIVNFNGIYIGGDKIGHMTDQGLAMYRRFIDAKNVGRSDTTAENKAFHLGVFSELTVLGGHGSQVTSFGDLEANYQGYRLYRNMCEGKNPIIKKNKKGKWTVTRKIDLRNYVTPYMNEVFYANVYSKSKKKLVYKHIKKKYCNVNYFKNSHLMERQSYYLSIAKPSPMHKYLRRRIKKGEIKDNTKNHIYHICKDLIKIKDLKK
;
A
#
# COMPACT_ATOMS: atom_id res chain seq x y z
N MET A 1 3.71 -3.17 55.76
CA MET A 1 4.16 -3.89 54.53
C MET A 1 3.02 -3.95 53.53
N VAL A 2 2.92 -2.98 52.61
CA VAL A 2 1.93 -2.97 51.53
C VAL A 2 2.62 -3.45 50.26
N LYS A 3 2.31 -4.68 49.82
CA LYS A 3 2.79 -5.23 48.55
C LYS A 3 2.05 -4.54 47.41
N SER A 4 2.69 -3.54 46.81
CA SER A 4 2.29 -2.94 45.53
C SER A 4 2.42 -4.00 44.42
N GLN A 5 1.28 -4.44 43.88
CA GLN A 5 1.25 -5.28 42.69
C GLN A 5 1.54 -4.43 41.45
N LEU A 6 2.76 -4.56 40.93
CA LEU A 6 3.15 -4.03 39.64
C LEU A 6 2.30 -4.72 38.55
N LYS A 7 1.28 -4.04 38.01
CA LYS A 7 0.58 -4.47 36.80
C LYS A 7 1.57 -4.43 35.64
N LEU A 8 2.07 -5.60 35.25
CA LEU A 8 2.87 -5.78 34.04
C LEU A 8 2.01 -5.38 32.83
N ILE A 9 2.24 -4.17 32.30
CA ILE A 9 1.69 -3.74 31.02
C ILE A 9 2.31 -4.66 29.97
N LEU A 10 1.54 -5.61 29.47
CA LEU A 10 1.90 -6.44 28.33
C LEU A 10 1.97 -5.52 27.11
N VAL A 11 3.14 -4.93 26.87
CA VAL A 11 3.45 -4.24 25.62
C VAL A 11 3.38 -5.31 24.53
N ILE A 12 2.28 -5.32 23.78
CA ILE A 12 2.18 -6.10 22.56
C ILE A 12 3.24 -5.50 21.63
N LEU A 13 4.42 -6.13 21.58
CA LEU A 13 5.44 -5.93 20.57
C LEU A 13 4.84 -6.36 19.23
N ILE A 14 4.03 -5.48 18.64
CA ILE A 14 3.76 -5.53 17.21
C ILE A 14 5.14 -5.31 16.58
N PRO A 15 5.69 -6.25 15.80
CA PRO A 15 6.91 -5.98 15.06
C PRO A 15 6.62 -4.79 14.15
N LEU A 16 7.17 -3.63 14.53
CA LEU A 16 7.10 -2.37 13.82
C LEU A 16 7.96 -2.50 12.56
N ASN A 17 7.44 -3.27 11.60
CA ASN A 17 7.98 -3.37 10.25
C ASN A 17 7.47 -2.17 9.44
N LEU A 18 8.03 -0.98 9.70
CA LEU A 18 7.37 0.29 9.40
C LEU A 18 8.21 1.26 8.58
N ILE A 19 8.88 0.78 7.54
CA ILE A 19 9.40 1.68 6.51
C ILE A 19 8.56 1.45 5.26
N SER A 20 7.43 2.16 5.19
CA SER A 20 6.85 2.47 3.88
C SER A 20 7.64 3.63 3.30
N ALA A 21 8.14 3.45 2.08
CA ALA A 21 8.88 4.47 1.36
C ALA A 21 7.89 5.24 0.48
N GLU A 22 7.89 6.56 0.59
CA GLU A 22 7.04 7.46 -0.20
C GLU A 22 7.22 7.21 -1.71
N ILE A 23 6.16 7.48 -2.49
CA ILE A 23 6.22 7.39 -3.96
C ILE A 23 5.89 8.72 -4.56
N ASP A 24 6.76 9.15 -5.47
CA ASP A 24 6.45 10.25 -6.35
C ASP A 24 6.18 9.71 -7.75
N GLN A 25 4.97 9.91 -8.26
CA GLN A 25 4.59 9.45 -9.61
C GLN A 25 4.60 10.56 -10.66
N TYR A 26 4.80 11.82 -10.26
CA TYR A 26 4.73 12.95 -11.18
C TYR A 26 5.82 12.92 -12.26
N PRO A 27 7.11 12.63 -11.95
CA PRO A 27 8.17 12.60 -12.97
C PRO A 27 7.90 11.63 -14.12
N PHE A 28 7.18 10.54 -13.86
CA PHE A 28 7.01 9.42 -14.79
C PHE A 28 5.68 9.44 -15.54
N MET A 29 5.00 10.59 -15.56
CA MET A 29 3.77 10.74 -16.37
C MET A 29 4.05 10.82 -17.87
N PHE A 30 5.28 11.09 -18.30
CA PHE A 30 5.65 11.07 -19.73
C PHE A 30 6.07 9.69 -20.25
N GLU A 31 6.26 8.71 -19.36
CA GLU A 31 6.78 7.40 -19.73
C GLU A 31 5.67 6.35 -19.70
N ASN A 32 5.70 5.41 -20.65
CA ASN A 32 4.91 4.18 -20.56
C ASN A 32 5.78 3.01 -20.11
N GLN A 33 5.37 2.39 -19.01
CA GLN A 33 6.02 1.19 -18.48
C GLN A 33 5.30 -0.05 -19.00
N ARG A 34 6.06 -1.10 -19.29
CA ARG A 34 5.48 -2.42 -19.63
C ARG A 34 4.71 -2.99 -18.45
N ASP A 35 3.63 -3.70 -18.73
CA ASP A 35 2.82 -4.34 -17.68
C ASP A 35 3.64 -5.38 -16.89
N ALA A 36 3.77 -5.15 -15.58
CA ALA A 36 4.46 -6.01 -14.63
C ALA A 36 3.54 -7.07 -14.00
N SER A 37 2.23 -7.05 -14.27
CA SER A 37 1.22 -7.86 -13.58
C SER A 37 1.53 -9.36 -13.64
N LYS A 38 1.95 -9.86 -14.81
CA LYS A 38 2.32 -11.28 -15.02
C LYS A 38 3.51 -11.70 -14.15
N ALA A 39 4.57 -10.90 -14.15
CA ALA A 39 5.80 -11.21 -13.40
C ALA A 39 5.57 -11.16 -11.89
N ILE A 40 4.84 -10.16 -11.41
CA ILE A 40 4.51 -10.00 -9.99
C ILE A 40 3.55 -11.11 -9.53
N ASN A 41 2.50 -11.42 -10.31
CA ASN A 41 1.60 -12.55 -10.02
C ASN A 41 2.37 -13.88 -9.93
N TYR A 42 3.26 -14.15 -10.89
CA TYR A 42 4.08 -15.36 -10.87
C TYR A 42 4.92 -15.44 -9.59
N LYS A 43 5.62 -14.34 -9.24
CA LYS A 43 6.47 -14.30 -8.06
C LYS A 43 5.67 -14.51 -6.77
N PHE A 44 4.55 -13.82 -6.62
CA PHE A 44 3.67 -13.92 -5.46
C PHE A 44 3.14 -15.35 -5.28
N ASN A 45 2.61 -15.95 -6.34
CA ASN A 45 2.10 -17.33 -6.30
C ASN A 45 3.20 -18.33 -5.97
N SER A 46 4.39 -18.18 -6.55
CA SER A 46 5.55 -19.04 -6.27
C SER A 46 5.94 -18.99 -4.79
N MET A 47 6.05 -17.79 -4.22
CA MET A 47 6.35 -17.59 -2.80
C MET A 47 5.25 -18.19 -1.91
N PHE A 48 3.99 -17.85 -2.19
CA PHE A 48 2.87 -18.25 -1.35
C PHE A 48 2.66 -19.78 -1.36
N LYS A 49 2.71 -20.41 -2.54
CA LYS A 49 2.61 -21.87 -2.68
C LYS A 49 3.70 -22.58 -1.87
N LYS A 50 4.95 -22.14 -2.00
CA LYS A 50 6.08 -22.66 -1.20
C LYS A 50 5.82 -22.56 0.30
N TYR A 51 5.23 -21.45 0.76
CA TYR A 51 4.95 -21.25 2.18
C TYR A 51 3.79 -22.11 2.69
N VAL A 52 2.72 -22.29 1.90
CA VAL A 52 1.64 -23.24 2.23
C VAL A 52 2.17 -24.68 2.29
N GLU A 53 2.99 -25.10 1.34
CA GLU A 53 3.61 -26.43 1.34
C GLU A 53 4.48 -26.67 2.57
N SER A 54 5.22 -25.64 3.01
CA SER A 54 6.06 -25.74 4.21
C SER A 54 5.27 -25.93 5.51
N ILE A 55 3.99 -25.55 5.54
CA ILE A 55 3.11 -25.77 6.70
C ILE A 55 2.79 -27.26 6.88
N ASN A 56 2.63 -27.99 5.77
CA ASN A 56 2.33 -29.42 5.81
C ASN A 56 3.47 -30.28 6.38
N LYS A 57 4.69 -29.72 6.52
CA LYS A 57 5.82 -30.40 7.15
C LYS A 57 5.77 -30.39 8.69
N LYS A 58 4.89 -29.58 9.28
CA LYS A 58 4.76 -29.45 10.74
C LYS A 58 3.81 -30.55 11.29
N LEU A 59 4.13 -31.06 12.48
CA LEU A 59 3.37 -32.13 13.15
C LEU A 59 1.96 -31.74 13.63
N ILE A 60 1.58 -30.46 13.53
CA ILE A 60 0.28 -29.97 14.01
C ILE A 60 -0.84 -30.43 13.07
N LYS A 61 -1.59 -31.45 13.49
CA LYS A 61 -2.61 -32.14 12.68
C LYS A 61 -3.89 -31.33 12.44
N ARG A 62 -4.32 -30.48 13.39
CA ARG A 62 -5.57 -29.71 13.30
C ARG A 62 -5.29 -28.21 13.22
N ARG A 63 -5.43 -27.65 12.03
CA ARG A 63 -5.36 -26.20 11.76
C ARG A 63 -6.64 -25.76 11.08
N ARG A 64 -7.12 -24.55 11.39
CA ARG A 64 -8.16 -23.85 10.62
C ARG A 64 -7.52 -23.19 9.39
N CYS A 65 -8.30 -22.93 8.34
CA CYS A 65 -7.78 -22.25 7.14
C CYS A 65 -7.13 -20.90 7.49
N SER A 66 -7.76 -20.10 8.36
CA SER A 66 -7.23 -18.80 8.79
C SER A 66 -5.85 -18.90 9.43
N GLN A 67 -5.59 -19.94 10.24
CA GLN A 67 -4.28 -20.19 10.84
C GLN A 67 -3.22 -20.52 9.78
N VAL A 68 -3.61 -21.28 8.74
CA VAL A 68 -2.71 -21.59 7.62
C VAL A 68 -2.39 -20.35 6.81
N VAL A 69 -3.39 -19.53 6.49
CA VAL A 69 -3.19 -18.24 5.80
C VAL A 69 -2.28 -17.35 6.62
N LEU A 70 -2.58 -17.14 7.90
CA LEU A 70 -1.80 -16.28 8.79
C LEU A 70 -0.34 -16.72 8.87
N GLU A 71 -0.08 -18.02 9.00
CA GLU A 71 1.28 -18.54 9.07
C GLU A 71 2.01 -18.48 7.72
N ALA A 72 1.35 -18.83 6.61
CA ALA A 72 1.96 -18.79 5.29
C ALA A 72 2.27 -17.36 4.85
N ALA A 73 1.33 -16.45 5.08
CA ALA A 73 1.45 -15.04 4.75
C ALA A 73 2.48 -14.32 5.64
N ALA A 74 2.60 -14.69 6.92
CA ALA A 74 3.65 -14.14 7.79
C ALA A 74 5.06 -14.41 7.24
N LYS A 75 5.26 -15.49 6.45
CA LYS A 75 6.54 -15.75 5.78
C LYS A 75 6.84 -14.82 4.60
N LEU A 76 5.87 -14.02 4.14
CA LEU A 76 6.11 -12.94 3.18
C LEU A 76 6.72 -11.70 3.85
N GLN A 77 6.56 -11.52 5.16
CA GLN A 77 7.16 -10.42 5.91
C GLN A 77 8.68 -10.62 6.03
N LYS A 78 9.47 -9.52 5.95
CA LYS A 78 10.93 -9.55 6.20
C LYS A 78 11.44 -8.22 6.75
N GLY A 79 11.48 -8.10 8.08
CA GLY A 79 11.82 -6.83 8.72
C GLY A 79 10.88 -5.73 8.20
N VAL A 80 11.41 -4.54 7.97
CA VAL A 80 10.66 -3.33 7.60
C VAL A 80 9.92 -3.33 6.26
N GLU A 81 10.15 -4.32 5.38
CA GLU A 81 9.57 -4.41 4.04
C GLU A 81 9.23 -5.87 3.69
N SER A 82 8.07 -6.11 3.07
CA SER A 82 7.73 -7.45 2.59
C SER A 82 8.77 -8.00 1.59
N LYS A 83 8.91 -9.33 1.52
CA LYS A 83 9.77 -10.00 0.54
C LYS A 83 9.34 -9.74 -0.90
N ILE A 84 8.05 -9.52 -1.15
CA ILE A 84 7.55 -9.23 -2.50
C ILE A 84 7.82 -7.78 -2.88
N GLY A 85 7.59 -6.82 -1.98
CA GLY A 85 7.94 -5.41 -2.16
C GLY A 85 9.43 -5.24 -2.42
N ARG A 86 10.26 -5.89 -1.59
CA ARG A 86 11.72 -5.91 -1.81
C ARG A 86 12.08 -6.48 -3.16
N TRP A 87 11.45 -7.60 -3.55
CA TRP A 87 11.72 -8.22 -4.84
C TRP A 87 11.34 -7.29 -6.00
N ILE A 88 10.20 -6.61 -5.94
CA ILE A 88 9.79 -5.62 -6.95
C ILE A 88 10.88 -4.55 -7.04
N ARG A 89 11.30 -3.99 -5.91
CA ARG A 89 12.29 -2.92 -5.84
C ARG A 89 13.64 -3.27 -6.48
N VAL A 90 14.13 -4.48 -6.30
CA VAL A 90 15.50 -4.85 -6.74
C VAL A 90 15.57 -5.70 -8.01
N THR A 91 14.44 -6.20 -8.52
CA THR A 91 14.44 -7.10 -9.67
C THR A 91 14.61 -6.36 -11.00
N ASN A 92 15.24 -7.02 -11.97
CA ASN A 92 15.27 -6.59 -13.37
C ASN A 92 14.10 -7.15 -14.20
N LYS A 93 13.25 -8.00 -13.59
CA LYS A 93 12.15 -8.71 -14.26
C LYS A 93 10.87 -7.88 -14.42
N VAL A 94 10.83 -6.68 -13.86
CA VAL A 94 9.71 -5.74 -13.98
C VAL A 94 10.22 -4.41 -14.50
N ASP A 95 9.41 -3.77 -15.32
CA ASP A 95 9.74 -2.45 -15.85
C ASP A 95 9.37 -1.38 -14.82
N GLN A 96 10.37 -0.91 -14.07
CA GLN A 96 10.17 -0.03 -12.91
C GLN A 96 10.88 1.32 -13.04
N ARG A 97 10.34 2.36 -12.40
CA ARG A 97 10.84 3.75 -12.45
C ARG A 97 10.74 4.45 -11.08
N PRO A 98 11.81 5.10 -10.57
CA PRO A 98 13.18 4.98 -11.07
C PRO A 98 13.66 3.54 -10.91
N ARG A 99 14.69 3.14 -11.67
CA ARG A 99 15.33 1.85 -11.42
C ARG A 99 16.20 1.96 -10.17
N ALA A 100 15.82 1.28 -9.09
CA ALA A 100 16.57 1.30 -7.83
C ALA A 100 17.89 0.50 -7.86
N ILE A 101 18.24 -0.11 -8.99
CA ILE A 101 19.47 -0.89 -9.17
C ILE A 101 20.65 0.08 -9.38
N ASN A 102 21.74 -0.12 -8.64
CA ASN A 102 23.02 0.62 -8.73
C ASN A 102 22.98 2.09 -8.29
N GLY A 103 22.37 2.43 -7.15
CA GLY A 103 22.52 3.76 -6.54
C GLY A 103 21.78 4.92 -7.24
N LYS A 104 21.10 4.67 -8.35
CA LYS A 104 20.33 5.70 -9.11
C LYS A 104 19.13 6.29 -8.34
N GLY A 105 18.77 5.75 -7.18
CA GLY A 105 17.70 6.27 -6.33
C GLY A 105 18.01 7.62 -5.67
N GLU A 106 19.28 7.95 -5.41
CA GLU A 106 19.66 9.21 -4.76
C GLU A 106 19.47 10.43 -5.65
N ASN A 107 19.77 10.28 -6.96
CA ASN A 107 19.49 11.33 -7.95
C ASN A 107 17.99 11.59 -8.08
N TYR A 108 17.18 10.53 -7.98
CA TYR A 108 15.72 10.64 -8.06
C TYR A 108 15.11 11.43 -6.90
N TYR A 109 15.63 11.27 -5.67
CA TYR A 109 15.11 12.02 -4.52
C TYR A 109 15.20 13.54 -4.73
N LYS A 110 16.27 14.05 -5.34
CA LYS A 110 16.45 15.49 -5.64
C LYS A 110 15.40 16.03 -6.62
N GLU A 111 14.92 15.17 -7.52
CA GLU A 111 13.90 15.50 -8.51
C GLU A 111 12.48 15.36 -7.97
N SER A 112 12.30 14.73 -6.81
CA SER A 112 10.99 14.45 -6.25
C SER A 112 10.24 15.69 -5.69
N ILE A 113 8.92 15.60 -5.59
CA ILE A 113 8.06 16.49 -4.80
C ILE A 113 8.31 16.40 -3.29
N TYR A 114 9.00 15.34 -2.84
CA TYR A 114 9.35 15.15 -1.43
C TYR A 114 10.75 15.65 -1.09
N TYR A 115 11.50 16.17 -2.08
CA TYR A 115 12.84 16.68 -1.87
C TYR A 115 12.85 17.79 -0.82
N ASP A 116 13.54 17.55 0.28
CA ASP A 116 13.80 18.53 1.33
C ASP A 116 15.32 18.67 1.54
N PRO A 117 15.93 19.82 1.18
CA PRO A 117 17.36 20.02 1.35
C PRO A 117 17.78 20.02 2.83
N LYS A 118 16.83 20.11 3.78
CA LYS A 118 17.11 20.07 5.22
C LYS A 118 17.27 18.66 5.77
N VAL A 119 16.89 17.61 5.02
CA VAL A 119 17.05 16.23 5.48
C VAL A 119 18.54 15.87 5.32
N PRO A 120 19.26 15.57 6.41
CA PRO A 120 20.69 15.32 6.35
C PRO A 120 21.00 14.00 5.65
N ASP A 121 22.17 13.92 4.99
CA ASP A 121 22.72 12.70 4.39
C ASP A 121 23.40 11.80 5.44
N ILE A 122 22.74 11.58 6.59
CA ILE A 122 23.25 10.70 7.64
C ILE A 122 22.22 9.61 7.98
N TRP A 123 22.70 8.43 8.33
CA TRP A 123 21.86 7.39 8.90
C TRP A 123 21.30 7.82 10.28
N PRO A 124 20.01 7.59 10.61
CA PRO A 124 18.98 6.89 9.84
C PRO A 124 18.13 7.80 8.92
N TRP A 125 18.40 9.10 8.87
CA TRP A 125 17.60 10.09 8.12
C TRP A 125 17.58 9.86 6.61
N THR A 126 18.61 9.21 6.05
CA THR A 126 18.66 8.79 4.64
C THR A 126 17.53 7.84 4.23
N ILE A 127 16.88 7.16 5.18
CA ILE A 127 15.68 6.35 4.93
C ILE A 127 14.55 7.19 4.33
N LEU A 128 14.40 8.45 4.76
CA LEU A 128 13.38 9.38 4.23
C LEU A 128 13.65 9.80 2.78
N LYS A 129 14.84 9.50 2.25
CA LYS A 129 15.23 9.77 0.86
C LYS A 129 14.99 8.56 -0.05
N GLN A 130 14.69 7.39 0.51
CA GLN A 130 14.40 6.19 -0.28
C GLN A 130 12.96 6.26 -0.79
N LEU A 131 12.80 6.59 -2.06
CA LEU A 131 11.51 6.53 -2.73
C LEU A 131 11.31 5.16 -3.37
N THR A 132 10.07 4.67 -3.32
CA THR A 132 9.74 3.38 -3.92
C THR A 132 9.58 3.52 -5.44
N PRO A 133 10.07 2.54 -6.23
CA PRO A 133 9.82 2.52 -7.66
C PRO A 133 8.36 2.26 -8.00
N ILE A 134 7.91 2.86 -9.10
CA ILE A 134 6.62 2.69 -9.73
C ILE A 134 6.68 1.54 -10.70
N VAL A 135 5.57 0.81 -10.82
CA VAL A 135 5.34 -0.20 -11.86
C VAL A 135 3.97 0.03 -12.50
N ASN A 136 3.85 -0.27 -13.80
CA ASN A 136 2.56 -0.45 -14.43
C ASN A 136 2.03 -1.85 -14.08
N PHE A 137 0.87 -1.91 -13.42
CA PHE A 137 0.20 -3.16 -13.08
C PHE A 137 -1.17 -3.20 -13.76
N ASN A 138 -1.24 -3.87 -14.90
CA ASN A 138 -2.46 -4.05 -15.71
C ASN A 138 -3.14 -2.71 -16.02
N GLY A 139 -2.37 -1.73 -16.50
CA GLY A 139 -2.84 -0.38 -16.83
C GLY A 139 -2.87 0.59 -15.64
N ILE A 140 -2.64 0.12 -14.42
CA ILE A 140 -2.65 0.93 -13.20
C ILE A 140 -1.23 1.14 -12.70
N TYR A 141 -0.77 2.38 -12.70
CA TYR A 141 0.56 2.75 -12.22
C TYR A 141 0.53 2.90 -10.70
N ILE A 142 1.28 2.07 -9.99
CA ILE A 142 1.34 2.06 -8.51
C ILE A 142 2.79 2.03 -8.05
N GLY A 143 3.04 2.48 -6.82
CA GLY A 143 4.30 2.15 -6.15
C GLY A 143 4.41 0.66 -5.89
N GLY A 144 5.62 0.10 -6.05
CA GLY A 144 5.88 -1.33 -5.80
C GLY A 144 5.66 -1.75 -4.34
N ASP A 145 5.76 -0.81 -3.41
CA ASP A 145 5.46 -0.91 -1.99
C ASP A 145 3.99 -1.21 -1.74
N LYS A 146 3.06 -0.79 -2.61
CA LYS A 146 1.63 -1.07 -2.47
C LYS A 146 1.35 -2.57 -2.44
N ILE A 147 2.10 -3.37 -3.20
CA ILE A 147 2.03 -4.84 -3.12
C ILE A 147 2.59 -5.34 -1.77
N GLY A 148 3.59 -4.68 -1.21
CA GLY A 148 4.08 -4.97 0.13
C GLY A 148 3.08 -4.61 1.23
N HIS A 149 2.40 -3.47 1.12
CA HIS A 149 1.29 -3.08 2.00
C HIS A 149 0.15 -4.09 1.96
N MET A 150 -0.22 -4.56 0.77
CA MET A 150 -1.19 -5.65 0.62
C MET A 150 -0.76 -6.90 1.39
N THR A 151 0.53 -7.27 1.36
CA THR A 151 0.97 -8.50 2.04
C THR A 151 1.20 -8.33 3.54
N ASP A 152 1.66 -7.17 3.99
CA ASP A 152 2.09 -6.96 5.38
C ASP A 152 0.97 -6.34 6.21
N GLN A 153 0.57 -5.11 5.87
CA GLN A 153 -0.48 -4.40 6.60
C GLN A 153 -1.86 -5.02 6.34
N GLY A 154 -2.10 -5.51 5.13
CA GLY A 154 -3.29 -6.32 4.84
C GLY A 154 -3.37 -7.59 5.69
N LEU A 155 -2.23 -8.21 6.04
CA LEU A 155 -2.20 -9.36 6.92
C LEU A 155 -2.48 -8.97 8.37
N ALA A 156 -1.96 -7.82 8.82
CA ALA A 156 -2.26 -7.29 10.15
C ALA A 156 -3.76 -6.98 10.30
N MET A 157 -4.38 -6.36 9.30
CA MET A 157 -5.83 -6.15 9.24
C MET A 157 -6.61 -7.47 9.26
N TYR A 158 -6.18 -8.47 8.48
CA TYR A 158 -6.81 -9.79 8.49
C TYR A 158 -6.68 -10.51 9.84
N ARG A 159 -5.51 -10.45 10.49
CA ARG A 159 -5.33 -10.98 11.84
C ARG A 159 -6.29 -10.32 12.82
N ARG A 160 -6.40 -8.99 12.79
CA ARG A 160 -7.33 -8.23 13.64
C ARG A 160 -8.79 -8.63 13.42
N PHE A 161 -9.18 -8.87 12.18
CA PHE A 161 -10.50 -9.40 11.84
C PHE A 161 -10.72 -10.78 12.47
N ILE A 162 -9.78 -11.71 12.29
CA ILE A 162 -9.86 -13.07 12.86
C ILE A 162 -9.90 -13.05 14.39
N ASP A 163 -9.11 -12.22 15.05
CA ASP A 163 -9.10 -12.09 16.52
C ASP A 163 -10.46 -11.61 17.03
N ALA A 164 -11.07 -10.63 16.34
CA ALA A 164 -12.42 -10.16 16.66
C ALA A 164 -13.47 -11.26 16.44
N LYS A 165 -13.37 -12.03 15.36
CA LYS A 165 -14.25 -13.18 15.09
C LYS A 165 -14.13 -14.28 16.16
N ASN A 166 -12.91 -14.57 16.63
CA ASN A 166 -12.65 -15.59 17.64
C ASN A 166 -13.29 -15.27 18.99
N VAL A 167 -13.49 -13.98 19.33
CA VAL A 167 -14.19 -13.54 20.55
C VAL A 167 -15.67 -13.25 20.32
N GLY A 168 -16.27 -13.84 19.27
CA GLY A 168 -17.72 -13.80 19.02
C GLY A 168 -18.25 -12.52 18.38
N ARG A 169 -17.41 -11.64 17.82
CA ARG A 169 -17.90 -10.42 17.16
C ARG A 169 -18.54 -10.73 15.80
N SER A 170 -19.55 -9.94 15.44
CA SER A 170 -20.16 -9.96 14.10
C SER A 170 -19.14 -9.56 13.03
N ASP A 171 -19.38 -9.98 11.79
CA ASP A 171 -18.52 -9.66 10.64
C ASP A 171 -18.31 -8.15 10.49
N THR A 172 -19.39 -7.37 10.53
CA THR A 172 -19.34 -5.90 10.45
C THR A 172 -18.48 -5.29 11.56
N THR A 173 -18.61 -5.80 12.80
CA THR A 173 -17.80 -5.31 13.93
C THR A 173 -16.33 -5.69 13.78
N ALA A 174 -16.05 -6.92 13.36
CA ALA A 174 -14.69 -7.40 13.12
C ALA A 174 -14.01 -6.63 11.97
N GLU A 175 -14.73 -6.36 10.90
CA GLU A 175 -14.25 -5.59 9.75
C GLU A 175 -13.96 -4.14 10.15
N ASN A 176 -14.86 -3.48 10.88
CA ASN A 176 -14.61 -2.13 11.40
C ASN A 176 -13.36 -2.07 12.30
N LYS A 177 -13.09 -3.10 13.10
CA LYS A 177 -11.85 -3.17 13.91
C LYS A 177 -10.60 -3.32 13.04
N ALA A 178 -10.67 -4.07 11.96
CA ALA A 178 -9.59 -4.18 10.98
C ALA A 178 -9.36 -2.83 10.27
N PHE A 179 -10.43 -2.13 9.86
CA PHE A 179 -10.33 -0.83 9.21
C PHE A 179 -9.72 0.22 10.14
N HIS A 180 -10.17 0.23 11.40
CA HIS A 180 -9.61 1.10 12.41
C HIS A 180 -8.11 0.85 12.60
N LEU A 181 -7.67 -0.40 12.64
CA LEU A 181 -6.24 -0.74 12.72
C LEU A 181 -5.46 -0.18 11.52
N GLY A 182 -5.93 -0.42 10.29
CA GLY A 182 -5.24 0.07 9.08
C GLY A 182 -5.16 1.59 9.00
N VAL A 183 -6.22 2.30 9.41
CA VAL A 183 -6.21 3.77 9.48
C VAL A 183 -5.31 4.28 10.60
N PHE A 184 -5.37 3.66 11.76
CA PHE A 184 -4.54 4.05 12.90
C PHE A 184 -3.05 3.86 12.58
N SER A 185 -2.65 2.74 11.99
CA SER A 185 -1.25 2.47 11.62
C SER A 185 -0.71 3.50 10.63
N GLU A 186 -1.53 3.91 9.66
CA GLU A 186 -1.16 4.93 8.66
C GLU A 186 -1.03 6.33 9.26
N LEU A 187 -2.00 6.73 10.10
CA LEU A 187 -2.01 8.07 10.70
C LEU A 187 -0.95 8.25 11.78
N THR A 188 -0.57 7.18 12.47
CA THR A 188 0.38 7.27 13.58
C THR A 188 1.78 6.91 13.12
N VAL A 189 2.07 5.63 12.97
CA VAL A 189 3.45 5.14 12.95
C VAL A 189 4.06 5.10 11.54
N LEU A 190 3.27 4.86 10.50
CA LEU A 190 3.77 4.79 9.12
C LEU A 190 3.89 6.15 8.46
N GLY A 191 2.84 6.96 8.58
CA GLY A 191 2.73 8.19 7.84
C GLY A 191 2.83 9.45 8.70
N GLY A 192 1.75 9.75 9.43
CA GLY A 192 1.52 11.07 10.01
C GLY A 192 2.61 11.60 10.96
N HIS A 193 3.24 10.73 11.76
CA HIS A 193 4.36 11.13 12.63
C HIS A 193 5.75 10.80 12.06
N GLY A 194 5.85 9.80 11.18
CA GLY A 194 7.12 9.38 10.58
C GLY A 194 7.50 10.21 9.35
N SER A 195 6.76 10.07 8.25
CA SER A 195 7.03 10.75 6.97
C SER A 195 6.32 12.11 6.83
N GLN A 196 5.35 12.38 7.72
CA GLN A 196 4.42 13.53 7.66
C GLN A 196 3.49 13.51 6.44
N VAL A 197 3.35 12.34 5.81
CA VAL A 197 2.44 12.03 4.73
C VAL A 197 1.46 10.96 5.23
N THR A 198 0.21 11.01 4.84
CA THR A 198 -0.76 9.93 5.07
C THR A 198 -1.19 9.46 3.69
N SER A 199 -0.75 8.27 3.31
CA SER A 199 -1.02 7.72 1.99
C SER A 199 -2.40 7.07 1.95
N PHE A 200 -3.28 7.67 1.18
CA PHE A 200 -4.59 7.10 0.90
C PHE A 200 -4.48 5.89 -0.05
N GLY A 201 -3.42 5.85 -0.87
CA GLY A 201 -3.05 4.68 -1.66
C GLY A 201 -2.63 3.49 -0.80
N ASP A 202 -1.88 3.72 0.28
CA ASP A 202 -1.52 2.68 1.25
C ASP A 202 -2.74 2.13 1.97
N LEU A 203 -3.69 2.99 2.37
CA LEU A 203 -4.93 2.54 3.01
C LEU A 203 -5.75 1.62 2.10
N GLU A 204 -5.82 1.92 0.80
CA GLU A 204 -6.45 1.04 -0.17
C GLU A 204 -5.65 -0.26 -0.35
N ALA A 205 -4.32 -0.20 -0.46
CA ALA A 205 -3.47 -1.39 -0.52
C ALA A 205 -3.64 -2.31 0.69
N ASN A 206 -3.64 -1.74 1.90
CA ASN A 206 -3.89 -2.47 3.15
C ASN A 206 -5.25 -3.17 3.10
N TYR A 207 -6.30 -2.45 2.69
CA TYR A 207 -7.66 -3.00 2.58
C TYR A 207 -7.75 -4.14 1.56
N GLN A 208 -7.14 -3.97 0.38
CA GLN A 208 -7.17 -4.99 -0.66
C GLN A 208 -6.35 -6.22 -0.28
N GLY A 209 -5.27 -6.05 0.50
CA GLY A 209 -4.57 -7.12 1.18
C GLY A 209 -5.43 -7.87 2.19
N TYR A 210 -6.18 -7.16 3.03
CA TYR A 210 -7.17 -7.76 3.94
C TYR A 210 -8.19 -8.62 3.17
N ARG A 211 -8.76 -8.09 2.08
CA ARG A 211 -9.68 -8.84 1.21
C ARG A 211 -9.04 -10.04 0.57
N LEU A 212 -7.79 -9.92 0.12
CA LEU A 212 -7.03 -11.02 -0.45
C LEU A 212 -6.95 -12.19 0.53
N TYR A 213 -6.54 -11.93 1.77
CA TYR A 213 -6.43 -12.97 2.79
C TYR A 213 -7.78 -13.55 3.20
N ARG A 214 -8.83 -12.73 3.27
CA ARG A 214 -10.20 -13.20 3.51
C ARG A 214 -10.66 -14.18 2.43
N ASN A 215 -10.48 -13.82 1.16
CA ASN A 215 -10.84 -14.64 0.00
C ASN A 215 -10.02 -15.94 -0.11
N MET A 216 -8.91 -16.08 0.62
CA MET A 216 -8.17 -17.35 0.65
C MET A 216 -8.93 -18.45 1.36
N CYS A 217 -9.73 -18.11 2.37
CA CYS A 217 -10.48 -19.06 3.20
C CYS A 217 -12.00 -19.00 3.01
N GLU A 218 -12.52 -17.86 2.56
CA GLU A 218 -13.95 -17.61 2.46
C GLU A 218 -14.46 -17.66 1.01
N GLY A 219 -15.78 -17.79 0.85
CA GLY A 219 -16.47 -17.83 -0.45
C GLY A 219 -16.77 -19.25 -0.95
N LYS A 220 -17.47 -19.34 -2.09
CA LYS A 220 -17.88 -20.64 -2.71
C LYS A 220 -16.67 -21.48 -3.16
N ASN A 221 -15.57 -20.83 -3.55
CA ASN A 221 -14.35 -21.51 -4.00
C ASN A 221 -13.07 -20.91 -3.36
N PRO A 222 -12.78 -21.24 -2.09
CA PRO A 222 -11.62 -20.72 -1.40
C PRO A 222 -10.32 -21.22 -2.04
N ILE A 223 -9.31 -20.35 -2.01
CA ILE A 223 -8.00 -20.56 -2.65
C ILE A 223 -7.20 -21.63 -1.90
N ILE A 224 -7.42 -21.77 -0.60
CA ILE A 224 -6.74 -22.76 0.24
C ILE A 224 -7.75 -23.80 0.71
N LYS A 225 -7.48 -25.07 0.40
CA LYS A 225 -8.28 -26.22 0.85
C LYS A 225 -7.38 -27.38 1.26
N LYS A 226 -7.93 -28.33 2.02
CA LYS A 226 -7.29 -29.63 2.20
C LYS A 226 -7.55 -30.50 0.97
N ASN A 227 -6.53 -31.21 0.50
CA ASN A 227 -6.68 -32.24 -0.52
C ASN A 227 -7.21 -33.56 0.09
N LYS A 228 -7.42 -34.59 -0.75
CA LYS A 228 -7.87 -35.93 -0.31
C LYS A 228 -6.95 -36.57 0.75
N LYS A 229 -5.68 -36.16 0.83
CA LYS A 229 -4.68 -36.64 1.81
C LYS A 229 -4.63 -35.76 3.07
N GLY A 230 -5.58 -34.85 3.27
CA GLY A 230 -5.65 -33.94 4.41
C GLY A 230 -4.61 -32.80 4.41
N LYS A 231 -3.79 -32.66 3.35
CA LYS A 231 -2.75 -31.62 3.24
C LYS A 231 -3.32 -30.33 2.67
N TRP A 232 -2.87 -29.19 3.20
CA TRP A 232 -3.24 -27.88 2.69
C TRP A 232 -2.61 -27.62 1.33
N THR A 233 -3.40 -27.17 0.38
CA THR A 233 -2.96 -26.83 -0.97
C THR A 233 -3.57 -25.53 -1.46
N VAL A 234 -2.85 -24.84 -2.35
CA VAL A 234 -3.36 -23.71 -3.13
C VAL A 234 -4.08 -24.30 -4.34
N THR A 235 -5.41 -24.23 -4.36
CA THR A 235 -6.28 -24.89 -5.35
C THR A 235 -6.31 -24.18 -6.70
N ARG A 236 -6.03 -22.88 -6.72
CA ARG A 236 -5.98 -22.05 -7.92
C ARG A 236 -4.98 -20.92 -7.76
N LYS A 237 -4.47 -20.42 -8.89
CA LYS A 237 -3.58 -19.24 -8.89
C LYS A 237 -4.32 -18.03 -8.33
N ILE A 238 -3.62 -17.29 -7.48
CA ILE A 238 -4.05 -15.98 -7.00
C ILE A 238 -3.77 -14.98 -8.10
N ASP A 239 -4.75 -14.16 -8.44
CA ASP A 239 -4.58 -13.08 -9.38
C ASP A 239 -4.74 -11.75 -8.67
N LEU A 240 -3.62 -11.06 -8.46
CA LEU A 240 -3.51 -9.77 -7.80
C LEU A 240 -4.21 -8.64 -8.58
N ARG A 241 -4.52 -8.84 -9.88
CA ARG A 241 -5.33 -7.89 -10.67
C ARG A 241 -6.73 -7.68 -10.10
N ASN A 242 -7.24 -8.64 -9.32
CA ASN A 242 -8.53 -8.49 -8.63
C ASN A 242 -8.48 -7.58 -7.40
N TYR A 243 -7.29 -7.14 -7.01
CA TYR A 243 -7.03 -6.43 -5.76
C TYR A 243 -6.27 -5.13 -5.97
N VAL A 244 -5.52 -4.97 -7.07
CA VAL A 244 -4.96 -3.67 -7.46
C VAL A 244 -6.08 -2.79 -8.03
N THR A 245 -6.22 -1.58 -7.49
CA THR A 245 -7.25 -0.62 -7.91
C THR A 245 -6.63 0.73 -8.22
N PRO A 246 -7.30 1.60 -9.00
CA PRO A 246 -6.79 2.94 -9.29
C PRO A 246 -6.54 3.78 -8.04
N TYR A 247 -7.25 3.50 -6.94
CA TYR A 247 -7.07 4.19 -5.68
C TYR A 247 -5.73 3.90 -5.00
N MET A 248 -4.91 2.97 -5.51
CA MET A 248 -3.51 2.80 -5.07
C MET A 248 -2.53 3.77 -5.76
N ASN A 249 -2.97 4.50 -6.80
CA ASN A 249 -2.19 5.55 -7.43
C ASN A 249 -2.36 6.85 -6.64
N GLU A 250 -1.27 7.43 -6.15
CA GLU A 250 -1.27 8.60 -5.25
C GLU A 250 -1.42 9.93 -6.00
N VAL A 251 -1.33 9.94 -7.34
CA VAL A 251 -1.74 11.10 -8.14
C VAL A 251 -3.25 11.13 -8.31
N PHE A 252 -3.87 9.96 -8.52
CA PHE A 252 -5.32 9.80 -8.58
C PHE A 252 -6.00 9.91 -7.21
N TYR A 253 -5.43 9.26 -6.19
CA TYR A 253 -5.94 9.25 -4.82
C TYR A 253 -4.95 9.94 -3.89
N ALA A 254 -4.97 11.27 -3.95
CA ALA A 254 -4.01 12.16 -3.32
C ALA A 254 -3.77 11.86 -1.83
N ASN A 255 -2.53 12.08 -1.40
CA ASN A 255 -2.16 11.94 0.01
C ASN A 255 -2.61 13.14 0.84
N VAL A 256 -2.61 12.98 2.17
CA VAL A 256 -2.70 14.08 3.14
C VAL A 256 -1.30 14.40 3.67
N TYR A 257 -1.05 15.67 3.94
CA TYR A 257 0.25 16.14 4.42
C TYR A 257 0.13 16.90 5.74
N SER A 258 1.19 16.89 6.56
CA SER A 258 1.37 17.90 7.61
C SER A 258 1.45 19.31 7.01
N LYS A 259 1.29 20.36 7.83
CA LYS A 259 1.34 21.74 7.32
C LYS A 259 2.67 22.09 6.64
N SER A 260 3.79 21.69 7.24
CA SER A 260 5.15 21.90 6.72
C SER A 260 5.37 21.10 5.42
N LYS A 261 5.06 19.80 5.44
CA LYS A 261 5.21 18.93 4.28
C LYS A 261 4.33 19.38 3.11
N LYS A 262 3.11 19.84 3.41
CA LYS A 262 2.20 20.42 2.42
C LYS A 262 2.82 21.61 1.69
N LYS A 263 3.41 22.57 2.42
CA LYS A 263 4.06 23.75 1.82
C LYS A 263 5.18 23.35 0.86
N LEU A 264 6.01 22.38 1.27
CA LEU A 264 7.10 21.84 0.45
C LEU A 264 6.58 21.17 -0.83
N VAL A 265 5.69 20.19 -0.68
CA VAL A 265 5.11 19.42 -1.80
C VAL A 265 4.39 20.35 -2.78
N TYR A 266 3.58 21.29 -2.28
CA TYR A 266 2.85 22.23 -3.14
C TYR A 266 3.79 23.14 -3.92
N LYS A 267 4.88 23.61 -3.30
CA LYS A 267 5.90 24.41 -3.99
C LYS A 267 6.50 23.62 -5.15
N HIS A 268 6.87 22.36 -4.92
CA HIS A 268 7.45 21.50 -5.96
C HIS A 268 6.46 21.16 -7.06
N ILE A 269 5.22 20.79 -6.72
CA ILE A 269 4.16 20.52 -7.72
C ILE A 269 3.91 21.77 -8.58
N LYS A 270 3.72 22.93 -7.95
CA LYS A 270 3.48 24.18 -8.68
C LYS A 270 4.62 24.54 -9.61
N LYS A 271 5.87 24.40 -9.14
CA LYS A 271 7.06 24.73 -9.94
C LYS A 271 7.28 23.76 -11.10
N LYS A 272 7.09 22.46 -10.89
CA LYS A 272 7.51 21.42 -11.85
C LYS A 272 6.37 20.96 -12.77
N TYR A 273 5.14 20.91 -12.27
CA TYR A 273 4.04 20.18 -12.92
C TYR A 273 2.80 21.03 -13.22
N CYS A 274 2.64 22.22 -12.62
CA CYS A 274 1.55 23.13 -12.98
C CYS A 274 1.89 23.96 -14.23
N ASN A 275 2.05 23.29 -15.37
CA ASN A 275 2.24 23.92 -16.68
C ASN A 275 1.46 23.17 -17.77
N VAL A 276 1.11 23.87 -18.85
CA VAL A 276 0.29 23.31 -19.95
C VAL A 276 0.96 22.10 -20.61
N ASN A 277 2.27 22.15 -20.81
CA ASN A 277 3.03 21.05 -21.42
C ASN A 277 2.88 19.75 -20.61
N TYR A 278 2.99 19.81 -19.28
CA TYR A 278 2.79 18.64 -18.42
C TYR A 278 1.37 18.08 -18.53
N PHE A 279 0.34 18.92 -18.58
CA PHE A 279 -1.03 18.44 -18.65
C PHE A 279 -1.40 17.87 -20.02
N LYS A 280 -0.90 18.46 -21.11
CA LYS A 280 -1.20 18.04 -22.48
C LYS A 280 -0.34 16.88 -22.98
N ASN A 281 0.97 16.96 -22.72
CA ASN A 281 1.95 16.09 -23.36
C ASN A 281 2.40 14.93 -22.45
N SER A 282 1.95 14.88 -21.20
CA SER A 282 2.07 13.69 -20.36
C SER A 282 0.80 12.84 -20.41
N HIS A 283 0.88 11.62 -19.91
CA HIS A 283 -0.26 10.72 -19.74
C HIS A 283 -1.15 11.05 -18.54
N LEU A 284 -0.98 12.21 -17.87
CA LEU A 284 -1.78 12.57 -16.70
C LEU A 284 -3.28 12.52 -17.01
N MET A 285 -3.75 13.26 -18.01
CA MET A 285 -5.19 13.37 -18.30
C MET A 285 -5.78 12.03 -18.77
N GLU A 286 -5.06 11.32 -19.66
CA GLU A 286 -5.44 10.00 -20.15
C GLU A 286 -5.59 8.99 -19.01
N ARG A 287 -4.57 8.88 -18.14
CA ARG A 287 -4.59 7.95 -17.00
C ARG A 287 -5.70 8.30 -16.01
N GLN A 288 -5.91 9.58 -15.73
CA GLN A 288 -6.99 10.02 -14.84
C GLN A 288 -8.37 9.62 -15.40
N SER A 289 -8.61 9.85 -16.69
CA SER A 289 -9.85 9.43 -17.37
C SER A 289 -10.02 7.92 -17.34
N TYR A 290 -8.96 7.16 -17.65
CA TYR A 290 -8.99 5.70 -17.58
C TYR A 290 -9.30 5.22 -16.15
N TYR A 291 -8.62 5.76 -15.15
CA TYR A 291 -8.84 5.40 -13.74
C TYR A 291 -10.26 5.71 -13.28
N LEU A 292 -10.82 6.87 -13.64
CA LEU A 292 -12.22 7.19 -13.35
C LEU A 292 -13.18 6.16 -13.96
N SER A 293 -12.89 5.65 -15.16
CA SER A 293 -13.76 4.68 -15.84
C SER A 293 -13.81 3.30 -15.16
N ILE A 294 -12.75 2.91 -14.44
CA ILE A 294 -12.66 1.59 -13.80
C ILE A 294 -12.70 1.64 -12.26
N ALA A 295 -12.56 2.81 -11.65
CA ALA A 295 -12.52 2.98 -10.20
C ALA A 295 -13.87 2.63 -9.56
N LYS A 296 -13.83 1.74 -8.57
CA LYS A 296 -15.00 1.37 -7.75
C LYS A 296 -14.67 1.60 -6.27
N PRO A 297 -15.38 2.51 -5.57
CA PRO A 297 -15.10 2.80 -4.16
C PRO A 297 -15.21 1.55 -3.29
N SER A 298 -14.13 1.24 -2.58
CA SER A 298 -14.09 0.12 -1.64
C SER A 298 -14.85 0.42 -0.33
N PRO A 299 -15.22 -0.59 0.48
CA PRO A 299 -15.67 -0.38 1.85
C PRO A 299 -14.73 0.49 2.70
N MET A 300 -13.41 0.39 2.50
CA MET A 300 -12.45 1.31 3.12
C MET A 300 -12.66 2.75 2.66
N HIS A 301 -12.90 3.01 1.37
CA HIS A 301 -13.25 4.36 0.89
C HIS A 301 -14.50 4.93 1.59
N LYS A 302 -15.54 4.11 1.72
CA LYS A 302 -16.78 4.52 2.42
C LYS A 302 -16.50 4.81 3.90
N TYR A 303 -15.66 3.99 4.54
CA TYR A 303 -15.21 4.20 5.90
C TYR A 303 -14.47 5.53 6.05
N LEU A 304 -13.47 5.80 5.20
CA LEU A 304 -12.70 7.05 5.20
C LEU A 304 -13.57 8.28 4.95
N ARG A 305 -14.46 8.24 3.94
CA ARG A 305 -15.38 9.35 3.64
C ARG A 305 -16.24 9.74 4.84
N ARG A 306 -16.76 8.77 5.60
CA ARG A 306 -17.54 9.06 6.81
C ARG A 306 -16.69 9.74 7.88
N ARG A 307 -15.44 9.29 8.07
CA ARG A 307 -14.52 9.88 9.05
C ARG A 307 -14.05 11.27 8.65
N ILE A 308 -13.84 11.51 7.34
CA ILE A 308 -13.56 12.85 6.79
C ILE A 308 -14.73 13.80 7.05
N LYS A 309 -15.97 13.38 6.75
CA LYS A 309 -17.17 14.19 7.01
C LYS A 309 -17.34 14.57 8.49
N LYS A 310 -16.87 13.71 9.40
CA LYS A 310 -16.88 13.96 10.85
C LYS A 310 -15.67 14.78 11.35
N GLY A 311 -14.74 15.15 10.47
CA GLY A 311 -13.51 15.86 10.85
C GLY A 311 -12.46 14.99 11.56
N GLU A 312 -12.67 13.67 11.64
CA GLU A 312 -11.74 12.74 12.31
C GLU A 312 -10.49 12.44 11.48
N ILE A 313 -10.57 12.64 10.16
CA ILE A 313 -9.47 12.50 9.21
C ILE A 313 -9.49 13.70 8.27
N LYS A 314 -8.31 14.23 7.93
CA LYS A 314 -8.20 15.34 6.99
C LYS A 314 -8.67 14.91 5.59
N ASP A 315 -9.36 15.82 4.92
CA ASP A 315 -9.78 15.64 3.53
C ASP A 315 -8.56 15.73 2.57
N ASN A 316 -8.44 14.75 1.68
CA ASN A 316 -7.37 14.68 0.69
C ASN A 316 -7.71 15.35 -0.66
N THR A 317 -8.98 15.66 -0.92
CA THR A 317 -9.46 16.19 -2.21
C THR A 317 -8.70 17.44 -2.65
N LYS A 318 -8.51 18.41 -1.76
CA LYS A 318 -7.77 19.66 -2.04
C LYS A 318 -6.28 19.47 -2.35
N ASN A 319 -5.74 18.27 -2.14
CA ASN A 319 -4.35 17.92 -2.43
C ASN A 319 -4.19 17.25 -3.81
N HIS A 320 -5.27 17.04 -4.55
CA HIS A 320 -5.19 16.56 -5.93
C HIS A 320 -4.58 17.65 -6.85
N ILE A 321 -3.78 17.25 -7.84
CA ILE A 321 -3.05 18.18 -8.71
C ILE A 321 -3.95 19.20 -9.41
N TYR A 322 -5.13 18.79 -9.90
CA TYR A 322 -6.13 19.71 -10.48
C TYR A 322 -6.51 20.86 -9.52
N HIS A 323 -6.63 20.60 -8.22
CA HIS A 323 -6.92 21.64 -7.23
C HIS A 323 -5.69 22.49 -6.88
N ILE A 324 -4.49 21.90 -6.93
CA ILE A 324 -3.23 22.61 -6.66
C ILE A 324 -2.91 23.59 -7.79
N CYS A 325 -3.16 23.20 -9.04
CA CYS A 325 -2.85 23.96 -10.25
C CYS A 325 -3.99 24.85 -10.76
N LYS A 326 -5.16 24.86 -10.10
CA LYS A 326 -6.38 25.52 -10.58
C LYS A 326 -6.21 27.00 -10.96
N ASP A 327 -5.33 27.71 -10.24
CA ASP A 327 -5.11 29.15 -10.43
C ASP A 327 -4.02 29.42 -11.50
N LEU A 328 -3.29 28.39 -11.92
CA LEU A 328 -2.15 28.47 -12.85
C LEU A 328 -2.47 27.92 -14.24
N ILE A 329 -3.54 27.14 -14.38
CA ILE A 329 -3.95 26.51 -15.65
C ILE A 329 -5.45 26.74 -15.85
N LYS A 330 -5.83 27.49 -16.90
CA LYS A 330 -7.25 27.67 -17.23
C LYS A 330 -7.72 26.49 -18.07
N ILE A 331 -8.96 26.03 -17.87
CA ILE A 331 -9.54 24.89 -18.62
C ILE A 331 -9.46 25.10 -20.13
N LYS A 332 -9.61 26.35 -20.60
CA LYS A 332 -9.45 26.71 -22.01
C LYS A 332 -8.06 26.40 -22.56
N ASP A 333 -7.02 26.48 -21.73
CA ASP A 333 -5.64 26.21 -22.12
C ASP A 333 -5.42 24.70 -22.35
N LEU A 334 -6.29 23.84 -21.81
CA LEU A 334 -6.26 22.38 -21.95
C LEU A 334 -7.13 21.87 -23.12
N LYS A 335 -8.03 22.70 -23.66
CA LYS A 335 -8.91 22.36 -24.80
C LYS A 335 -8.29 22.85 -26.11
N LYS A 336 -7.29 22.13 -26.59
CA LYS A 336 -6.66 22.22 -27.92
C LYS A 336 -5.75 21.02 -28.03
#